data_AF-W4VG07-F1
#
_entry.id   AF-W4VG07-F1
#
_cell.length_a   1.000
_cell.length_b   1.000
_cell.length_c   1.000
_cell.angle_alpha   90.00
_cell.angle_beta   90.00
_cell.angle_gamma   90.00
#
_symmetry.space_group_name_H-M   'P 1'
#
loop_
_entity.id
_entity.type
_entity.pdbx_description
1 polymer ?
#
loop_
_entity_poly.entity_id
_entity_poly.type
_entity_poly.pdbx_seq_one_letter_code
_entity_poly.pdbx_strand_id
1 'polypeptide(L)'
;MWWKNSYFKYITAFILLLIAIFFMKLMHLFDPFLTIFKTLFYPVLIAGFLFYILRPVVELISKKMHIANVMAILITFISVTGMIYGAGYFLASTIRKEVEDFSHLPSKLQEMADKAKMEVEKKDMGLLSTNSIEHEITQYFSNLTQRMGEHFTQVFTTVIGAATLMIIVPILVFFFLKDGKSLCHLPLSF
;
A
#
# COMPACT_ATOMS: atom_id res chain seq x y z
N MET A 1 -5.30 -57.71 16.36
CA MET A 1 -4.69 -56.46 16.89
C MET A 1 -3.91 -55.76 15.78
N TRP A 2 -4.53 -54.82 15.07
CA TRP A 2 -3.93 -54.14 13.89
C TRP A 2 -3.06 -52.91 14.25
N TRP A 3 -3.03 -52.53 15.53
CA TRP A 3 -2.37 -51.31 16.03
C TRP A 3 -0.86 -51.41 16.25
N LYS A 4 -0.26 -52.60 16.10
CA LYS A 4 1.17 -52.83 16.42
C LYS A 4 2.12 -52.67 15.22
N ASN A 5 1.58 -52.42 14.01
CA ASN A 5 2.39 -52.25 12.81
C ASN A 5 2.98 -50.83 12.74
N SER A 6 4.30 -50.73 12.55
CA SER A 6 5.03 -49.46 12.49
C SER A 6 4.44 -48.50 11.44
N TYR A 7 3.96 -49.04 10.31
CA TYR A 7 3.29 -48.28 9.26
C TYR A 7 2.02 -47.56 9.73
N PHE A 8 1.23 -48.20 10.60
CA PHE A 8 0.02 -47.57 11.13
C PHE A 8 0.37 -46.37 12.02
N LYS A 9 1.43 -46.47 12.83
CA LYS A 9 1.93 -45.37 13.66
C LYS A 9 2.37 -44.15 12.83
N TYR A 10 3.09 -44.37 11.74
CA TYR A 10 3.52 -43.27 10.86
C TYR A 10 2.35 -42.60 10.14
N ILE A 11 1.39 -43.39 9.64
CA ILE A 11 0.20 -42.86 8.99
C ILE A 11 -0.65 -42.06 9.98
N THR A 12 -0.88 -42.58 11.19
CA THR A 12 -1.60 -41.85 12.23
C THR A 12 -0.88 -40.56 12.65
N ALA A 13 0.45 -40.60 12.80
CA ALA A 13 1.24 -39.40 13.12
C ALA A 13 1.20 -38.35 11.99
N PHE A 14 1.26 -38.80 10.74
CA PHE A 14 1.16 -37.92 9.57
C PHE A 14 -0.22 -37.27 9.47
N ILE A 15 -1.29 -38.04 9.68
CA ILE A 15 -2.67 -37.53 9.73
C ILE A 15 -2.85 -36.54 10.88
N LEU A 16 -2.30 -36.84 12.06
CA LEU A 16 -2.36 -35.95 13.23
C LEU A 16 -1.63 -34.62 12.95
N LEU A 17 -0.46 -34.68 12.31
CA LEU A 17 0.30 -33.49 11.90
C LEU A 17 -0.45 -32.67 10.86
N LEU A 18 -1.08 -33.31 9.88
CA LEU A 18 -1.88 -32.63 8.86
C LEU A 18 -3.10 -31.94 9.48
N ILE A 19 -3.78 -32.59 10.43
CA ILE A 19 -4.88 -32.01 11.21
C ILE A 19 -4.37 -30.83 12.05
N ALA A 20 -3.22 -30.95 12.71
CA ALA A 20 -2.64 -29.87 13.51
C ALA A 20 -2.34 -28.62 12.65
N ILE A 21 -1.72 -28.80 11.48
CA ILE A 21 -1.45 -27.70 10.53
C ILE A 21 -2.77 -27.10 10.03
N PHE A 22 -3.76 -27.92 9.70
CA PHE A 22 -5.08 -27.45 9.26
C PHE A 22 -5.79 -26.63 10.33
N PHE A 23 -5.73 -27.08 11.58
CA PHE A 23 -6.32 -26.37 12.73
C PHE A 23 -5.59 -25.05 13.02
N MET A 24 -4.26 -25.03 12.87
CA MET A 24 -3.44 -23.82 13.01
C MET A 24 -3.75 -22.79 11.92
N LYS A 25 -4.02 -23.26 10.69
CA LYS A 25 -4.50 -22.43 9.58
C LYS A 25 -5.91 -21.90 9.85
N LEU A 26 -6.81 -22.72 10.41
CA LEU A 26 -8.18 -22.32 10.73
C LEU A 26 -8.24 -21.22 11.80
N MET A 27 -7.33 -21.26 12.78
CA MET A 27 -7.17 -20.22 13.78
C MET A 27 -6.39 -18.98 13.29
N HIS A 28 -5.94 -18.97 12.03
CA HIS A 28 -5.19 -17.86 11.44
C HIS A 28 -3.97 -17.40 12.29
N LEU A 29 -3.33 -18.31 13.05
CA LEU A 29 -2.23 -17.95 13.96
C LEU A 29 -0.99 -17.40 13.25
N PHE A 30 -0.82 -17.74 11.96
CA PHE A 30 0.29 -17.24 11.14
C PHE A 30 -0.01 -15.93 10.40
N ASP A 31 -1.28 -15.54 10.29
CA ASP A 31 -1.70 -14.33 9.56
C ASP A 31 -1.05 -13.04 10.06
N PRO A 32 -0.95 -12.76 11.38
CA PRO A 32 -0.32 -11.51 11.82
C PRO A 32 1.18 -11.46 11.49
N PHE A 33 1.89 -12.58 11.62
CA PHE A 33 3.31 -12.66 11.26
C PHE A 33 3.53 -12.49 9.77
N LEU A 34 2.72 -13.16 8.93
CA LEU A 34 2.79 -13.04 7.49
C LEU A 34 2.44 -11.62 7.03
N THR A 35 1.50 -10.97 7.70
CA THR A 35 1.09 -9.60 7.38
C THR A 35 2.21 -8.61 7.68
N ILE A 36 2.81 -8.66 8.87
CA ILE A 36 3.96 -7.82 9.23
C ILE A 36 5.12 -8.05 8.25
N PHE A 37 5.42 -9.32 7.95
CA PHE A 37 6.46 -9.66 6.98
C PHE A 37 6.15 -9.02 5.63
N LYS A 38 4.97 -9.24 5.04
CA LYS A 38 4.58 -8.67 3.73
C LYS A 38 4.62 -7.14 3.72
N THR A 39 4.13 -6.48 4.77
CA THR A 39 4.08 -5.02 4.86
C THR A 39 5.47 -4.40 4.89
N LEU A 40 6.43 -5.02 5.60
CA LEU A 40 7.82 -4.55 5.65
C LEU A 40 8.69 -5.07 4.50
N PHE A 41 8.32 -6.19 3.90
CA PHE A 41 9.11 -6.84 2.86
C PHE A 41 9.25 -5.96 1.62
N TYR A 42 8.17 -5.34 1.14
CA TYR A 42 8.22 -4.45 -0.02
C TYR A 42 9.20 -3.26 0.15
N PRO A 43 9.09 -2.41 1.18
CA PRO A 43 10.01 -1.28 1.35
C PRO A 43 11.46 -1.73 1.56
N VAL A 44 11.67 -2.82 2.30
CA VAL A 44 13.01 -3.38 2.53
C VAL A 44 13.63 -3.93 1.24
N LEU A 45 12.83 -4.63 0.42
CA LEU A 45 13.29 -5.20 -0.84
C LEU A 45 13.68 -4.11 -1.84
N ILE A 46 12.86 -3.06 -1.99
CA ILE A 46 13.16 -1.91 -2.84
C ILE A 46 14.43 -1.20 -2.35
N ALA A 47 14.54 -0.96 -1.04
CA ALA A 47 15.71 -0.32 -0.46
C ALA A 47 16.99 -1.14 -0.62
N GLY A 48 16.91 -2.47 -0.45
CA GLY A 48 18.03 -3.39 -0.65
C GLY A 48 18.49 -3.41 -2.11
N PHE A 49 17.54 -3.44 -3.05
CA PHE A 49 17.83 -3.35 -4.48
C PHE A 49 18.51 -2.03 -4.84
N LEU A 50 17.98 -0.89 -4.36
CA LEU A 50 18.60 0.42 -4.54
C LEU A 50 20.00 0.46 -3.93
N PHE A 51 20.17 0.01 -2.69
CA PHE A 51 21.48 -0.07 -2.04
C PHE A 51 22.51 -0.81 -2.89
N TYR A 52 22.13 -1.96 -3.45
CA TYR A 52 23.05 -2.76 -4.27
C TYR A 52 23.51 -2.02 -5.52
N ILE A 53 22.60 -1.29 -6.20
CA ILE A 53 22.92 -0.49 -7.40
C ILE A 53 23.72 0.77 -7.03
N LEU A 54 23.36 1.42 -5.92
CA LEU A 54 23.96 2.67 -5.48
C LEU A 54 25.37 2.46 -4.94
N ARG A 55 25.67 1.31 -4.34
CA ARG A 55 27.00 1.01 -3.79
C ARG A 55 28.15 1.18 -4.80
N PRO A 56 28.15 0.56 -6.00
CA PRO A 56 29.20 0.78 -6.99
C PRO A 56 29.23 2.24 -7.48
N VAL A 57 28.08 2.92 -7.55
CA VAL A 57 28.01 4.35 -7.90
C VAL A 57 28.71 5.20 -6.83
N VAL A 58 28.48 4.93 -5.55
CA VAL A 58 29.14 5.61 -4.41
C VAL A 58 30.65 5.38 -4.45
N GLU A 59 31.09 4.14 -4.68
CA GLU A 59 32.52 3.80 -4.77
C GLU A 59 33.19 4.49 -5.98
N LEU A 60 32.49 4.55 -7.12
CA LEU A 60 32.97 5.24 -8.32
C LEU A 60 33.07 6.75 -8.10
N ILE A 61 32.06 7.37 -7.46
CA ILE A 61 32.07 8.80 -7.12
C ILE A 61 33.19 9.09 -6.10
N SER A 62 33.32 8.29 -5.05
CA SER A 62 34.37 8.46 -4.04
C SER A 62 35.76 8.38 -4.67
N LYS A 63 36.00 7.42 -5.57
CA LYS A 63 37.27 7.28 -6.28
C LYS A 63 37.52 8.41 -7.28
N LYS A 64 36.49 8.86 -8.01
CA LYS A 64 36.62 9.90 -9.03
C LYS A 64 36.77 11.30 -8.42
N MET A 65 36.02 11.61 -7.36
CA MET A 65 36.10 12.89 -6.65
C MET A 65 37.12 12.91 -5.52
N HIS A 66 37.77 11.77 -5.19
CA HIS A 66 38.69 11.62 -4.05
C HIS A 66 38.09 12.06 -2.71
N ILE A 67 36.78 11.85 -2.55
CA ILE A 67 36.02 12.28 -1.38
C ILE A 67 35.90 11.13 -0.37
N ALA A 68 35.92 11.44 0.92
CA ALA A 68 35.69 10.49 1.99
C ALA A 68 34.39 9.71 1.78
N ASN A 69 34.42 8.40 2.05
CA ASN A 69 33.28 7.49 1.87
C ASN A 69 31.95 8.03 2.46
N VAL A 70 32.04 8.75 3.58
CA VAL A 70 30.89 9.37 4.26
C VAL A 70 30.24 10.47 3.41
N MET A 71 31.04 11.32 2.77
CA MET A 71 30.53 12.38 1.90
C MET A 71 29.97 11.83 0.58
N ALA A 72 30.55 10.76 0.03
CA ALA A 72 29.99 10.08 -1.13
C ALA A 72 28.61 9.46 -0.82
N ILE A 73 28.44 8.87 0.38
CA ILE A 73 27.14 8.38 0.86
C ILE A 73 26.12 9.52 0.95
N LEU A 74 26.52 10.69 1.48
CA LEU A 74 25.64 11.85 1.63
C LEU A 74 25.13 12.35 0.26
N ILE A 75 26.02 12.46 -0.73
CA ILE A 75 25.67 12.89 -2.10
C ILE A 75 24.70 11.90 -2.75
N THR A 76 24.98 10.60 -2.66
CA THR A 76 24.09 9.57 -3.21
C THR A 76 22.74 9.56 -2.49
N PHE A 77 22.72 9.76 -1.17
CA PHE A 77 21.47 9.89 -0.43
C PHE A 77 20.64 11.07 -0.92
N ILE A 78 21.23 12.24 -1.10
CA ILE A 78 20.53 13.43 -1.62
C ILE A 78 20.00 13.17 -3.03
N SER A 79 20.80 12.55 -3.90
CA SER A 79 20.39 12.22 -5.28
C SER A 79 19.19 11.26 -5.32
N VAL A 80 19.23 10.19 -4.52
CA VAL A 80 18.20 9.15 -4.49
C VAL A 80 16.92 9.68 -3.86
N THR A 81 17.07 10.43 -2.76
CA THR A 81 15.97 11.12 -2.11
C THR A 81 15.31 12.08 -3.11
N GLY A 82 16.09 12.93 -3.78
CA GLY A 82 15.59 13.83 -4.81
C GLY A 82 14.84 13.11 -5.95
N MET A 83 15.34 11.96 -6.40
CA MET A 83 14.68 11.17 -7.45
C MET A 83 13.35 10.57 -6.98
N ILE A 84 13.31 10.05 -5.75
CA ILE A 84 12.08 9.53 -5.12
C ILE A 84 11.07 10.66 -4.93
N TYR A 85 11.52 11.83 -4.46
CA TYR A 85 10.68 13.01 -4.30
C TYR A 85 10.12 13.53 -5.62
N GLY A 86 10.95 13.57 -6.67
CA GLY A 86 10.52 13.93 -8.02
C GLY A 86 9.48 12.96 -8.58
N ALA A 87 9.71 11.64 -8.46
CA ALA A 87 8.75 10.63 -8.89
C ALA A 87 7.42 10.74 -8.13
N GLY A 88 7.46 10.95 -6.82
CA GLY A 88 6.26 11.14 -6.00
C GLY A 88 5.50 12.42 -6.35
N TYR A 89 6.18 13.49 -6.76
CA TYR A 89 5.52 14.71 -7.25
C TYR A 89 4.69 14.44 -8.51
N PHE A 90 5.22 13.67 -9.47
CA PHE A 90 4.47 13.27 -10.67
C PHE A 90 3.24 12.44 -10.30
N LEU A 91 3.38 11.45 -9.42
CA LEU A 91 2.26 10.64 -8.93
C LEU A 91 1.20 11.49 -8.22
N ALA A 92 1.64 12.40 -7.34
CA ALA A 92 0.74 13.31 -6.63
C ALA A 92 -0.03 14.23 -7.59
N SER A 93 0.60 14.67 -8.68
CA SER A 93 -0.05 15.53 -9.68
C SER A 93 -1.15 14.80 -10.47
N THR A 94 -0.95 13.51 -10.78
CA THR A 94 -1.98 12.66 -11.40
C THR A 94 -3.16 12.48 -10.45
N ILE A 95 -2.87 12.17 -9.17
CA ILE A 95 -3.92 11.95 -8.18
C ILE A 95 -4.69 13.24 -7.88
N ARG A 96 -4.03 14.40 -7.83
CA ARG A 96 -4.73 15.69 -7.63
C ARG A 96 -5.79 15.94 -8.69
N LYS A 97 -5.49 15.69 -9.96
CA LYS A 97 -6.46 15.80 -11.07
C LYS A 97 -7.63 14.83 -10.86
N GLU A 98 -7.30 13.58 -10.51
CA GLU A 98 -8.28 12.55 -10.19
C GLU A 98 -9.14 12.90 -8.96
N VAL A 99 -8.66 13.69 -8.01
CA VAL A 99 -9.47 14.08 -6.84
C VAL A 99 -10.31 15.32 -7.13
N GLU A 100 -9.77 16.30 -7.85
CA GLU A 100 -10.47 17.52 -8.23
C GLU A 100 -11.71 17.21 -9.08
N ASP A 101 -11.57 16.37 -10.11
CA ASP A 101 -12.69 15.98 -10.98
C ASP A 101 -13.84 15.28 -10.22
N PHE A 102 -13.52 14.54 -9.15
CA PHE A 102 -14.51 13.80 -8.37
C PHE A 102 -15.11 14.63 -7.23
N SER A 103 -14.37 15.60 -6.68
CA SER A 103 -14.83 16.41 -5.54
C SER A 103 -15.98 17.38 -5.89
N HIS A 104 -16.11 17.76 -7.16
CA HIS A 104 -17.14 18.70 -7.63
C HIS A 104 -18.43 18.04 -8.15
N LEU A 105 -18.45 16.71 -8.29
CA LEU A 105 -19.59 15.97 -8.83
C LEU A 105 -20.76 15.81 -7.82
N PRO A 106 -20.57 15.53 -6.53
CA PRO A 106 -21.69 15.27 -5.61
C PRO A 106 -22.57 16.50 -5.39
N SER A 107 -21.95 17.68 -5.22
CA SER A 107 -22.67 18.94 -4.99
C SER A 107 -23.47 19.39 -6.21
N LYS A 108 -22.91 19.24 -7.42
CA LYS A 108 -23.63 19.53 -8.67
C LYS A 108 -24.81 18.60 -8.90
N LEU A 109 -24.67 17.34 -8.51
CA LEU A 109 -25.75 16.36 -8.63
C LEU A 109 -26.86 16.63 -7.61
N GLN A 110 -26.52 16.98 -6.37
CA GLN A 110 -27.50 17.41 -5.36
C GLN A 110 -28.31 18.63 -5.83
N GLU A 111 -27.64 19.66 -6.36
CA GLU A 111 -28.34 20.81 -6.95
C GLU A 111 -29.25 20.44 -8.13
N MET A 112 -28.85 19.50 -8.97
CA MET A 112 -29.70 19.02 -10.07
C MET A 112 -30.91 18.24 -9.55
N ALA A 113 -30.76 17.43 -8.50
CA ALA A 113 -31.86 16.70 -7.89
C ALA A 113 -32.86 17.63 -7.22
N ASP A 114 -32.39 18.64 -6.49
CA ASP A 114 -33.24 19.63 -5.84
C ASP A 114 -34.00 20.47 -6.87
N LYS A 115 -33.34 20.85 -7.98
CA LYS A 115 -34.01 21.53 -9.11
C LYS A 115 -35.05 20.65 -9.80
N ALA A 116 -34.75 19.38 -10.02
CA ALA A 116 -35.69 18.43 -10.63
C ALA A 116 -36.91 18.22 -9.73
N LYS A 117 -36.74 18.12 -8.41
CA LYS A 117 -37.84 18.05 -7.43
C LYS A 117 -38.73 19.31 -7.49
N MET A 118 -38.12 20.50 -7.44
CA MET A 118 -38.86 21.76 -7.51
C MET A 118 -39.64 21.95 -8.82
N GLU A 119 -39.10 21.46 -9.94
CA GLU A 119 -39.74 21.60 -11.25
C GLU A 119 -40.88 20.59 -11.47
N VAL A 120 -40.76 19.38 -10.89
CA VAL A 120 -41.84 18.37 -10.87
C VAL A 120 -42.98 18.81 -9.95
N GLU A 121 -42.68 19.36 -8.78
CA GLU A 121 -43.67 19.85 -7.82
C GLU A 121 -44.45 21.06 -8.37
N LYS A 122 -43.81 21.92 -9.16
CA LYS A 122 -44.47 23.05 -9.84
C LYS A 122 -45.39 22.67 -10.99
N LYS A 123 -45.23 21.49 -11.60
CA LYS A 123 -45.91 21.14 -12.86
C LYS A 123 -47.21 20.34 -12.70
N ASP A 124 -47.68 20.13 -11.48
CA ASP A 124 -48.95 19.43 -11.18
C ASP A 124 -49.11 18.12 -11.98
N MET A 125 -48.02 17.35 -12.08
CA MET A 125 -48.05 16.00 -12.65
C MET A 125 -48.59 15.02 -11.58
N GLY A 126 -49.86 15.20 -11.21
CA GLY A 126 -50.57 14.46 -10.14
C GLY A 126 -50.80 12.95 -10.37
N LEU A 127 -49.98 12.29 -11.19
CA LEU A 127 -50.07 10.86 -11.49
C LEU A 127 -48.79 10.07 -11.20
N LEU A 128 -47.69 10.75 -10.83
CA LEU A 128 -46.46 10.09 -10.43
C LEU A 128 -46.38 10.15 -8.91
N SER A 129 -46.48 9.00 -8.24
CA SER A 129 -46.31 8.90 -6.79
C SER A 129 -44.94 9.47 -6.42
N THR A 130 -44.92 10.70 -5.92
CA THR A 130 -43.72 11.46 -5.53
C THR A 130 -42.81 10.62 -4.64
N ASN A 131 -43.37 9.85 -3.72
CA ASN A 131 -42.60 8.93 -2.86
C ASN A 131 -41.79 7.86 -3.62
N SER A 132 -42.28 7.35 -4.76
CA SER A 132 -41.56 6.31 -5.52
C SER A 132 -40.37 6.91 -6.27
N ILE A 133 -40.57 8.09 -6.85
CA ILE A 133 -39.52 8.86 -7.53
C ILE A 133 -38.47 9.35 -6.53
N GLU A 134 -38.91 9.85 -5.37
CA GLU A 134 -38.00 10.25 -4.30
C GLU A 134 -37.16 9.09 -3.80
N HIS A 135 -37.74 7.91 -3.62
CA HIS A 135 -37.01 6.74 -3.18
C HIS A 135 -35.99 6.25 -4.22
N GLU A 136 -36.35 6.20 -5.51
CA GLU A 136 -35.41 5.85 -6.58
C GLU A 136 -34.27 6.87 -6.71
N ILE A 137 -34.59 8.17 -6.62
CA ILE A 137 -33.59 9.24 -6.62
C ILE A 137 -32.69 9.10 -5.39
N THR A 138 -33.24 8.98 -4.18
CA THR A 138 -32.45 8.85 -2.95
C THR A 138 -31.58 7.60 -2.96
N GLN A 139 -32.05 6.47 -3.48
CA GLN A 139 -31.24 5.25 -3.61
C GLN A 139 -30.14 5.41 -4.66
N TYR A 140 -30.43 6.02 -5.82
CA TYR A 140 -29.42 6.30 -6.84
C TYR A 140 -28.34 7.23 -6.31
N PHE A 141 -28.73 8.29 -5.59
CA PHE A 141 -27.82 9.21 -4.92
C PHE A 141 -26.99 8.52 -3.84
N SER A 142 -27.62 7.75 -2.96
CA SER A 142 -26.91 7.03 -1.90
C SER A 142 -25.89 6.05 -2.48
N ASN A 143 -26.25 5.30 -3.53
CA ASN A 143 -25.34 4.37 -4.19
C ASN A 143 -24.19 5.10 -4.89
N LEU A 144 -24.47 6.23 -5.52
CA LEU A 144 -23.45 7.05 -6.16
C LEU A 144 -22.49 7.67 -5.13
N THR A 145 -23.01 8.28 -4.08
CA THR A 145 -22.22 8.84 -2.97
C THR A 145 -21.39 7.76 -2.29
N GLN A 146 -21.94 6.56 -2.06
CA GLN A 146 -21.18 5.44 -1.49
C GLN A 146 -20.01 5.03 -2.39
N ARG A 147 -20.27 4.79 -3.68
CA ARG A 147 -19.20 4.44 -4.64
C ARG A 147 -18.12 5.51 -4.72
N MET A 148 -18.52 6.79 -4.73
CA MET A 148 -17.58 7.90 -4.72
C MET A 148 -16.76 7.97 -3.43
N GLY A 149 -17.39 7.74 -2.28
CA GLY A 149 -16.73 7.66 -0.98
C GLY A 149 -15.72 6.51 -0.91
N GLU A 150 -16.06 5.35 -1.47
CA GLU A 150 -15.17 4.19 -1.59
C GLU A 150 -13.97 4.49 -2.49
N HIS A 151 -14.18 5.06 -3.68
CA HIS A 151 -13.09 5.47 -4.57
C HIS A 151 -12.20 6.54 -3.95
N PHE A 152 -12.77 7.55 -3.31
CA PHE A 152 -12.02 8.59 -2.61
C PHE A 152 -11.17 7.99 -1.48
N THR A 153 -11.76 7.10 -0.67
CA THR A 153 -11.05 6.40 0.40
C THR A 153 -9.92 5.53 -0.15
N GLN A 154 -10.14 4.83 -1.27
CA GLN A 154 -9.13 4.01 -1.92
C GLN A 154 -7.96 4.85 -2.46
N VAL A 155 -8.26 5.95 -3.15
CA VAL A 155 -7.23 6.88 -3.64
C VAL A 155 -6.46 7.47 -2.46
N PHE A 156 -7.16 7.92 -1.42
CA PHE A 156 -6.56 8.51 -0.23
C PHE A 156 -5.64 7.53 0.52
N THR A 157 -6.11 6.29 0.76
CA THR A 157 -5.29 5.24 1.39
C THR A 157 -4.09 4.86 0.53
N THR A 158 -4.23 4.84 -0.80
CA THR A 158 -3.12 4.62 -1.73
C THR A 158 -2.09 5.76 -1.65
N VAL A 159 -2.53 7.02 -1.58
CA VAL A 159 -1.63 8.19 -1.41
C VAL A 159 -0.87 8.08 -0.10
N ILE A 160 -1.55 7.77 1.01
CA ILE A 160 -0.90 7.61 2.31
C ILE A 160 0.12 6.47 2.25
N GLY A 161 -0.23 5.33 1.66
CA GLY A 161 0.68 4.21 1.48
C GLY A 161 1.92 4.59 0.66
N ALA A 162 1.72 5.26 -0.48
CA ALA A 162 2.79 5.74 -1.33
C ALA A 162 3.69 6.77 -0.62
N ALA A 163 3.10 7.75 0.07
CA ALA A 163 3.84 8.74 0.86
C ALA A 163 4.64 8.09 1.99
N THR A 164 4.07 7.06 2.64
CA THR A 164 4.76 6.29 3.66
C THR A 164 5.99 5.58 3.08
N LEU A 165 5.85 4.91 1.94
CA LEU A 165 6.97 4.28 1.23
C LEU A 165 8.03 5.30 0.80
N MET A 166 7.60 6.46 0.33
CA MET A 166 8.44 7.56 -0.10
C MET A 166 9.31 8.12 1.03
N ILE A 167 8.88 8.01 2.28
CA ILE A 167 9.65 8.38 3.46
C ILE A 167 10.52 7.22 3.95
N ILE A 168 9.96 6.01 4.04
CA ILE A 168 10.65 4.82 4.58
C ILE A 168 11.82 4.39 3.69
N VAL A 169 11.61 4.32 2.37
CA VAL A 169 12.63 3.80 1.44
C VAL A 169 13.94 4.60 1.48
N PRO A 170 13.94 5.95 1.41
CA PRO A 170 15.17 6.73 1.56
C PRO A 170 15.90 6.46 2.88
N ILE A 171 15.16 6.35 3.99
CA ILE A 171 15.73 6.07 5.32
C ILE A 171 16.42 4.70 5.34
N LEU A 172 15.77 3.67 4.79
CA LEU A 172 16.34 2.33 4.70
C LEU A 172 17.57 2.28 3.80
N VAL A 173 17.51 2.94 2.64
CA VAL A 173 18.66 3.05 1.72
C VAL A 173 19.83 3.75 2.39
N PHE A 174 19.59 4.84 3.13
CA PHE A 174 20.62 5.53 3.91
C PHE A 174 21.25 4.61 4.95
N PHE A 175 20.42 3.90 5.72
CA PHE A 175 20.88 2.96 6.73
C PHE A 175 21.74 1.85 6.11
N PHE A 176 21.30 1.23 5.01
CA PHE A 176 22.06 0.21 4.31
C PHE A 176 23.38 0.74 3.72
N LEU A 177 23.37 1.94 3.14
CA LEU A 177 24.58 2.58 2.61
C LEU A 177 25.61 2.91 3.70
N LYS A 178 25.13 3.39 4.86
CA LYS A 178 25.95 3.74 6.01
C LYS A 178 26.53 2.50 6.68
N ASP A 179 25.68 1.53 7.01
CA ASP A 179 26.05 0.39 7.86
C ASP A 179 26.52 -0.84 7.07
N GLY A 180 26.28 -0.88 5.75
CA GLY A 180 26.77 -1.94 4.87
C GLY A 180 28.30 -2.05 4.84
N LYS A 181 29.04 -0.98 5.13
CA LYS A 181 30.50 -1.01 5.31
C LYS A 181 30.93 -1.54 6.69
N SER A 182 30.07 -1.42 7.69
CA SER A 182 30.35 -1.88 9.05
C SER A 182 30.10 -3.38 9.25
N LEU A 183 29.22 -4.00 8.47
CA LEU A 183 28.96 -5.44 8.61
C LEU A 183 30.14 -6.35 8.19
N CYS A 184 31.11 -5.81 7.43
CA CYS A 184 32.27 -6.56 6.96
C CYS A 184 33.44 -6.63 7.96
N HIS A 185 33.33 -6.03 9.16
CA HIS A 185 34.37 -6.10 10.19
C HIS A 185 33.93 -6.84 11.46
N LEU A 186 32.84 -7.62 11.41
CA LEU A 186 32.55 -8.60 12.46
C LEU A 186 33.66 -9.67 12.41
N PRO A 187 34.54 -9.76 13.43
CA PRO A 187 35.41 -10.92 13.53
C PRO A 187 34.49 -12.11 13.78
N LEU A 188 34.39 -13.00 12.79
CA LEU A 188 33.86 -14.33 12.99
C LEU A 188 34.83 -15.07 13.92
N SER A 189 34.65 -14.89 15.22
CA SER A 189 35.14 -15.79 16.26
C SER A 189 33.96 -16.63 16.73
N PHE A 190 33.65 -17.66 15.96
CA PHE A 190 33.01 -18.88 16.45
C PHE A 190 33.80 -20.06 15.89
#